data_AF-A0A4R4E115-F1
#
_entry.id   AF-A0A4R4E115-F1
#
_cell.length_a   1.000
_cell.length_b   1.000
_cell.length_c   1.000
_cell.angle_alpha   90.00
_cell.angle_beta   90.00
_cell.angle_gamma   90.00
#
_symmetry.space_group_name_H-M   'P 1'
#
loop_
_entity.id
_entity.type
_entity.pdbx_description
1 polymer ?
#
loop_
_entity_poly.entity_id
_entity_poly.type
_entity_poly.pdbx_seq_one_letter_code
_entity_poly.pdbx_strand_id
1 'polypeptide(L)'
;MDHNLVPITLFLSTTAMTFGIFYLRTRENLAILEKGKDPRSPRPFNSLKAGLLIMGAGLGLLLAYLISNFGAPRGDVEPLYFALVALGGGGGLLASYSIEKKAMDKNPDLFR
;
A
#
# COMPACT_ATOMS: atom_id res chain seq x y z
N MET A 1 25.82 9.84 22.79
CA MET A 1 24.89 9.96 21.64
C MET A 1 23.61 10.57 22.17
N ASP A 2 23.36 11.83 21.86
CA ASP A 2 22.33 12.63 22.53
C ASP A 2 20.94 12.10 22.19
N HIS A 3 20.30 11.45 23.17
CA HIS A 3 18.99 10.77 23.04
C HIS A 3 17.88 11.71 22.54
N ASN A 4 18.09 13.02 22.68
CA ASN A 4 17.15 14.07 22.30
C ASN A 4 17.12 14.35 20.78
N LEU A 5 18.14 13.97 20.02
CA LEU A 5 18.18 14.20 18.56
C LEU A 5 17.32 13.21 17.77
N VAL A 6 17.14 12.00 18.28
CA VAL A 6 16.35 10.94 17.63
C VAL A 6 14.88 11.35 17.45
N PRO A 7 14.14 11.81 18.50
CA PRO A 7 12.76 12.22 18.31
C PRO A 7 12.63 13.46 17.41
N ILE A 8 13.56 14.42 17.51
CA ILE A 8 13.51 15.66 16.73
C ILE A 8 13.67 15.38 15.23
N THR A 9 14.65 14.56 14.85
CA THR A 9 14.89 14.22 13.45
C THR A 9 13.76 13.39 12.84
N LEU A 10 13.17 12.47 13.62
CA LEU A 10 12.06 11.63 13.18
C LEU A 10 10.77 12.44 12.93
N PHE A 11 10.48 13.43 13.79
CA PHE A 11 9.37 14.35 13.56
C PHE A 11 9.61 15.22 12.33
N LEU A 12 10.79 15.83 12.20
CA LEU A 12 11.13 16.67 11.04
C LEU A 12 11.08 15.89 9.72
N SER A 13 11.64 14.68 9.67
CA SER A 13 11.64 13.87 8.44
C SER A 13 10.22 13.48 8.02
N THR A 14 9.39 13.09 8.99
CA THR A 14 8.02 12.63 8.71
C THR A 14 7.13 13.80 8.24
N THR A 15 7.23 14.96 8.89
CA THR A 15 6.50 16.17 8.47
C THR A 15 6.98 16.66 7.11
N ALA A 16 8.29 16.68 6.86
CA ALA A 16 8.83 17.09 5.57
C ALA A 16 8.39 16.15 4.43
N MET A 17 8.41 14.82 4.66
CA MET A 17 7.94 13.84 3.68
C MET A 17 6.45 13.99 3.41
N THR A 18 5.63 14.15 4.45
CA THR A 18 4.18 14.33 4.32
C THR A 18 3.88 15.58 3.50
N PHE A 19 4.51 16.70 3.85
CA PHE A 19 4.38 17.96 3.11
C PHE A 19 4.82 17.80 1.64
N GLY A 20 5.95 17.14 1.39
CA GLY A 20 6.45 16.87 0.04
C GLY A 20 5.43 16.09 -0.81
N ILE A 21 4.81 15.05 -0.24
CA ILE A 21 3.77 14.27 -0.92
C ILE A 21 2.55 15.13 -1.25
N PHE A 22 2.06 15.95 -0.31
CA PHE A 22 0.91 16.83 -0.54
C PHE A 22 1.19 17.91 -1.58
N TYR A 23 2.38 18.50 -1.54
CA TYR A 23 2.83 19.51 -2.51
C TYR A 23 2.86 18.92 -3.93
N LEU A 24 3.47 17.75 -4.10
CA LEU A 24 3.53 17.04 -5.38
C LEU A 24 2.12 16.68 -5.89
N ARG A 25 1.26 16.14 -5.03
CA ARG A 25 -0.14 15.85 -5.38
C ARG A 25 -0.91 17.08 -5.85
N THR A 26 -0.67 18.24 -5.23
CA THR A 26 -1.33 19.49 -5.60
C THR A 26 -0.88 19.94 -6.98
N ARG A 27 0.41 19.83 -7.29
CA ARG A 27 0.95 20.12 -8.63
C ARG A 27 0.45 19.16 -9.69
N GLU A 28 0.36 17.87 -9.37
CA GLU A 28 -0.23 16.88 -10.28
C GLU A 28 -1.70 17.20 -10.57
N ASN A 29 -2.49 17.57 -9.56
CA ASN A 29 -3.90 17.92 -9.73
C ASN A 29 -4.08 19.14 -10.65
N LEU A 30 -3.20 20.14 -10.55
CA LEU A 30 -3.21 21.30 -11.46
C LEU A 30 -2.91 20.88 -12.91
N ALA A 31 -1.90 20.04 -13.12
CA ALA A 31 -1.56 19.53 -14.45
C ALA A 31 -2.66 18.65 -15.06
N ILE A 32 -3.46 17.97 -14.24
CA ILE A 32 -4.64 17.21 -14.69
C ILE A 32 -5.77 18.16 -15.11
N LEU A 33 -5.98 19.24 -14.34
CA LEU A 33 -6.96 20.29 -14.63
C LEU A 33 -6.63 21.02 -15.95
N GLU A 34 -5.34 21.34 -16.17
CA GLU A 34 -4.83 21.95 -17.41
C GLU A 34 -5.07 21.07 -18.64
N LYS A 35 -5.12 19.74 -18.46
CA LYS A 35 -5.46 18.77 -19.51
C LYS A 35 -6.97 18.57 -19.69
N GLY A 36 -7.80 19.36 -19.00
CA GLY A 36 -9.25 19.29 -19.07
C GLY A 36 -9.89 18.10 -18.36
N LYS A 37 -9.14 17.39 -17.50
CA LYS A 37 -9.65 16.25 -16.70
C LYS A 37 -9.95 16.71 -15.28
N ASP A 38 -11.00 16.15 -14.67
CA ASP A 38 -11.32 16.42 -13.27
C ASP A 38 -10.38 15.61 -12.34
N PRO A 39 -9.54 16.26 -11.51
CA PRO A 39 -8.66 15.57 -10.56
C PRO A 39 -9.43 14.87 -9.43
N ARG A 40 -10.71 15.19 -9.23
CA ARG A 40 -11.59 14.54 -8.24
C ARG A 40 -12.33 13.32 -8.79
N SER A 41 -12.18 13.01 -10.07
CA SER A 41 -12.82 11.83 -10.64
C SER A 41 -12.31 10.58 -9.89
N PRO A 42 -13.22 9.72 -9.38
CA PRO A 42 -12.81 8.52 -8.66
C PRO A 42 -11.97 7.65 -9.58
N ARG A 43 -10.70 7.45 -9.25
CA ARG A 43 -9.85 6.49 -9.98
C ARG A 43 -10.43 5.10 -9.76
N PRO A 44 -10.87 4.38 -10.82
CA PRO A 44 -11.73 3.20 -10.69
C PRO A 44 -11.12 1.97 -9.99
N PHE A 45 -9.88 2.03 -9.51
CA PHE A 45 -9.16 0.89 -8.92
C PHE A 45 -8.52 1.15 -7.55
N ASN A 46 -8.73 2.33 -6.95
CA ASN A 46 -8.15 2.62 -5.63
C ASN A 46 -8.76 1.74 -4.53
N SER A 47 -10.08 1.52 -4.56
CA SER A 47 -10.77 0.61 -3.65
C SER A 47 -10.34 -0.84 -3.84
N LEU A 48 -10.05 -1.26 -5.08
CA LEU A 48 -9.56 -2.59 -5.38
C LEU A 48 -8.15 -2.82 -4.82
N LYS A 49 -7.24 -1.85 -5.00
CA LYS A 49 -5.88 -1.90 -4.44
C LYS A 49 -5.90 -2.01 -2.92
N ALA A 50 -6.68 -1.16 -2.26
CA ALA A 50 -6.80 -1.16 -0.81
C ALA A 50 -7.46 -2.46 -0.30
N GLY A 51 -8.51 -2.93 -0.96
CA GLY A 51 -9.22 -4.16 -0.61
C GLY A 51 -8.31 -5.39 -0.72
N LEU A 52 -7.59 -5.53 -1.84
CA LEU A 52 -6.68 -6.67 -2.05
C LEU A 52 -5.45 -6.63 -1.14
N LEU A 53 -4.95 -5.44 -0.80
CA LEU A 53 -3.89 -5.28 0.19
C LEU A 53 -4.33 -5.78 1.58
N ILE A 54 -5.49 -5.31 2.07
CA ILE A 54 -6.01 -5.70 3.39
C ILE A 54 -6.37 -7.18 3.41
N MET A 55 -6.99 -7.68 2.33
CA MET A 55 -7.33 -9.09 2.20
C MET A 55 -6.08 -9.98 2.19
N GLY A 56 -5.06 -9.60 1.42
CA GLY A 56 -3.79 -10.31 1.35
C GLY A 56 -3.06 -10.31 2.70
N ALA A 57 -2.99 -9.15 3.37
CA ALA A 57 -2.39 -9.03 4.70
C ALA A 57 -3.14 -9.88 5.74
N GLY A 58 -4.48 -9.88 5.72
CA GLY A 58 -5.31 -10.71 6.60
C GLY A 58 -5.15 -12.20 6.35
N LEU A 59 -5.09 -12.63 5.08
CA LEU A 59 -4.81 -14.02 4.72
C LEU A 59 -3.40 -14.44 5.16
N GLY A 60 -2.41 -13.58 4.99
CA GLY A 60 -1.05 -13.79 5.49
C GLY A 60 -1.03 -13.99 7.01
N LEU A 61 -1.72 -13.13 7.76
CA LEU A 61 -1.80 -13.25 9.22
C LEU A 61 -2.51 -14.54 9.66
N LEU A 62 -3.59 -14.92 8.96
CA LEU A 62 -4.32 -16.16 9.23
C LEU A 62 -3.42 -17.38 8.99
N LEU A 63 -2.68 -17.41 7.88
CA LEU A 63 -1.71 -18.47 7.60
C LEU A 63 -0.58 -18.50 8.65
N ALA A 64 -0.08 -17.34 9.08
CA ALA A 64 0.92 -17.26 10.14
C ALA A 64 0.41 -17.87 11.45
N TYR A 65 -0.84 -17.57 11.82
CA TYR A 65 -1.48 -18.15 13.00
C TYR A 65 -1.64 -19.67 12.88
N LEU A 66 -2.09 -20.18 11.74
CA LEU A 66 -2.20 -21.62 11.49
C LEU A 66 -0.85 -22.32 11.57
N ILE A 67 0.19 -21.78 10.93
CA ILE A 67 1.55 -22.34 10.97
C ILE A 67 2.10 -22.27 12.40
N SER A 68 1.85 -21.19 13.12
CA SER A 68 2.29 -21.05 14.50
C SER A 68 1.61 -22.06 15.44
N ASN A 69 0.34 -22.36 15.23
CA ASN A 69 -0.44 -23.22 16.12
C ASN A 69 -0.26 -24.72 15.80
N PHE A 70 -0.15 -25.09 14.51
CA PHE A 70 -0.06 -26.49 14.08
C PHE A 70 1.36 -26.93 13.71
N GLY A 71 2.24 -26.00 13.33
CA GLY A 71 3.60 -26.28 12.88
C GLY A 71 4.65 -26.39 13.98
N ALA A 72 4.24 -26.23 15.25
CA ALA A 72 5.10 -26.25 16.43
C ALA A 72 6.43 -25.46 16.26
N PRO A 73 6.39 -24.13 16.04
CA PRO A 73 7.59 -23.32 16.00
C PRO A 73 8.29 -23.42 17.36
N ARG A 74 9.47 -24.04 17.38
CA ARG A 74 10.37 -24.03 18.54
C ARG A 74 11.23 -22.78 18.45
N GLY A 75 10.65 -21.61 18.70
CA GLY A 75 11.37 -20.33 18.64
C GLY A 75 10.46 -19.12 18.52
N ASP A 76 11.08 -17.96 18.29
CA ASP A 76 10.41 -16.66 18.14
C ASP A 76 9.46 -16.69 16.94
N VAL A 77 8.18 -16.47 17.21
CA VAL A 77 7.09 -16.51 16.21
C VAL A 77 6.84 -15.13 15.59
N GLU A 78 7.34 -14.07 16.20
CA GLU A 78 7.19 -12.68 15.78
C GLU A 78 7.65 -12.46 14.34
N PRO A 79 8.84 -12.94 13.90
CA PRO A 79 9.28 -12.77 12.52
C PRO A 79 8.36 -13.44 11.50
N LEU A 80 7.71 -14.55 11.87
CA LEU A 80 6.79 -15.29 11.00
C LEU A 80 5.55 -14.45 10.70
N TYR A 81 4.98 -13.78 11.71
CA TYR A 81 3.83 -12.88 11.52
C TYR A 81 4.18 -11.71 10.61
N PHE A 82 5.31 -11.04 10.84
CA PHE A 82 5.73 -9.91 9.99
C PHE A 82 6.01 -10.36 8.55
N ALA A 83 6.67 -11.50 8.37
CA ALA A 83 6.98 -12.03 7.05
C ALA A 83 5.71 -12.40 6.28
N LEU A 84 4.77 -13.12 6.89
CA LEU A 84 3.57 -13.55 6.18
C LEU A 84 2.57 -12.41 5.94
N VAL A 85 2.47 -11.43 6.83
CA VAL A 85 1.68 -10.21 6.55
C VAL A 85 2.27 -9.44 5.39
N ALA A 86 3.59 -9.26 5.35
CA ALA A 86 4.26 -8.58 4.24
C ALA A 86 4.13 -9.35 2.92
N LEU A 87 4.29 -10.67 2.94
CA LEU A 87 4.12 -11.54 1.77
C LEU A 87 2.67 -11.57 1.29
N GLY A 88 1.71 -11.73 2.20
CA GLY A 88 0.30 -11.75 1.89
C GLY A 88 -0.18 -10.40 1.36
N GLY A 89 0.16 -9.31 2.04
CA GLY A 89 -0.18 -7.95 1.61
C GLY A 89 0.49 -7.58 0.28
N GLY A 90 1.77 -7.91 0.11
CA GLY A 90 2.51 -7.72 -1.14
C GLY A 90 1.93 -8.53 -2.30
N GLY A 91 1.60 -9.81 -2.06
CA GLY A 91 0.90 -10.66 -3.02
C GLY A 91 -0.46 -10.11 -3.41
N GLY A 92 -1.22 -9.58 -2.44
CA GLY A 92 -2.46 -8.85 -2.67
C GLY A 92 -2.28 -7.65 -3.60
N LEU A 93 -1.23 -6.85 -3.42
CA LEU A 93 -0.94 -5.73 -4.33
C LEU A 93 -0.58 -6.19 -5.75
N LEU A 94 0.23 -7.25 -5.89
CA LEU A 94 0.59 -7.82 -7.19
C LEU A 94 -0.64 -8.36 -7.94
N ALA A 95 -1.54 -9.02 -7.21
CA ALA A 95 -2.81 -9.46 -7.76
C ALA A 95 -3.68 -8.27 -8.20
N SER A 96 -3.71 -7.19 -7.42
CA SER A 96 -4.47 -5.98 -7.80
C SER A 96 -3.93 -5.36 -9.08
N TYR A 97 -2.61 -5.32 -9.25
CA TYR A 97 -2.00 -4.82 -10.48
C TYR A 97 -2.34 -5.69 -11.68
N SER A 98 -2.34 -7.02 -11.50
CA SER A 98 -2.68 -7.97 -12.56
C SER A 98 -4.14 -7.85 -13.00
N ILE A 99 -5.06 -7.62 -12.06
CA ILE A 99 -6.49 -7.41 -12.35
C ILE A 99 -6.71 -6.07 -13.05
N GLU A 100 -6.08 -4.99 -12.55
CA GLU A 100 -6.15 -3.66 -13.16
C GLU A 100 -5.61 -3.69 -14.60
N LYS A 101 -4.45 -4.32 -14.83
CA LYS A 101 -3.87 -4.47 -16.17
C LYS A 101 -4.82 -5.20 -17.12
N LYS A 102 -5.42 -6.32 -16.69
CA LYS A 102 -6.40 -7.05 -17.51
C LYS A 102 -7.67 -6.24 -17.79
N ALA A 103 -8.13 -5.44 -16.83
CA ALA A 103 -9.28 -4.57 -17.01
C ALA A 103 -8.98 -3.45 -18.02
N MET A 104 -7.76 -2.89 -17.99
CA MET A 104 -7.28 -1.90 -18.96
C MET A 104 -7.16 -2.47 -20.37
N ASP A 105 -6.61 -3.68 -20.52
CA ASP A 105 -6.47 -4.34 -21.82
C ASP A 105 -7.83 -4.66 -22.45
N LYS A 106 -8.87 -4.91 -21.62
CA LYS A 106 -10.21 -5.29 -22.10
C LYS A 106 -11.07 -4.09 -22.51
N ASN A 107 -11.00 -2.97 -21.79
CA ASN A 107 -11.80 -1.77 -22.04
C ASN A 107 -10.90 -0.51 -22.00
N PRO A 108 -10.12 -0.25 -23.06
CA PRO A 108 -9.16 0.86 -23.10
C PRO A 108 -9.83 2.25 -23.10
N ASP A 109 -11.10 2.31 -23.50
CA ASP A 109 -11.97 3.46 -23.59
C ASP A 109 -12.55 3.92 -22.23
N LEU A 110 -12.55 3.05 -21.20
CA LEU A 110 -12.94 3.43 -19.84
C LEU A 110 -11.96 4.40 -19.16
N PHE A 111 -10.79 4.64 -19.78
CA PHE A 111 -9.66 5.37 -19.22
C PHE A 111 -9.19 6.57 -20.08
N ARG A 112 -9.85 6.85 -21.20
CA ARG A 112 -9.54 8.00 -22.06
C ARG A 112 -10.06 9.31 -21.48
#